data_AF-A0A1C6UVB2-F1
#
_entry.id   AF-A0A1C6UVB2-F1
#
_cell.length_a   1.000
_cell.length_b   1.000
_cell.length_c   1.000
_cell.angle_alpha   90.00
_cell.angle_beta   90.00
_cell.angle_gamma   90.00
#
_symmetry.space_group_name_H-M   'P 1'
#
loop_
_entity.id
_entity.type
_entity.pdbx_description
1 polymer ?
#
loop_
_entity_poly.entity_id
_entity_poly.type
_entity_poly.pdbx_seq_one_letter_code
_entity_poly.pdbx_strand_id
1 'polypeptide(L)'
;MTVGVDLVLLDIEGTLTPTKQVHSVLYDYARPRLGPWLDEHADSPAVAEVVARVRSLAGLAPDAGTGDVLRVLHGWMDADEKIAPLKTLQGLIWQRGYATGELVTEFFADVAPALRAWHAAGLRLAVFSSGSVTAQLAAFSRTTDGDVTGLFSGHFDTVTAGPKRDESSYRAITAALDVDPARAVFLTDVPEESAAAAAAGWRTVGVARPGEPYHAADFGAARTVASFDDLAFVPAALLAAGRELAAEAARYAGLGWMPGTSGNLSVVLDRDPLRLAVTASGVDKGELTATDVVMVDAYGEPVSAGVPSAEAGLHARIAAVAGAGAVVHVHALAPVLAAERWPDGVRLSGLEMLKGVGRGAHDDPVTIPVIANGQDMGALGDAFERGFRSDVPALIVARHGVYVWGADLRQARHRLECLEWLLRFALATTNDDPTKEL
;
A
#
# COMPACT_ATOMS: atom_id res chain seq x y z
N MET A 1 -16.27 -10.67 -9.69
CA MET A 1 -15.65 -10.52 -8.36
C MET A 1 -14.49 -9.56 -8.50
N THR A 2 -14.42 -8.51 -7.68
CA THR A 2 -13.26 -7.60 -7.63
C THR A 2 -12.03 -8.40 -7.17
N VAL A 3 -10.92 -8.32 -7.90
CA VAL A 3 -9.65 -8.98 -7.53
C VAL A 3 -8.70 -7.92 -6.99
N GLY A 4 -8.22 -8.13 -5.76
CA GLY A 4 -7.29 -7.21 -5.12
C GLY A 4 -5.93 -7.17 -5.84
N VAL A 5 -5.16 -6.11 -5.60
CA VAL A 5 -3.83 -5.90 -6.17
C VAL A 5 -2.81 -5.96 -5.05
N ASP A 6 -1.69 -6.65 -5.27
CA ASP A 6 -0.55 -6.67 -4.34
C ASP A 6 0.66 -5.91 -4.92
N LEU A 7 0.83 -5.95 -6.25
CA LEU A 7 1.95 -5.35 -6.97
C LEU A 7 1.47 -4.57 -8.20
N VAL A 8 1.99 -3.35 -8.34
CA VAL A 8 1.94 -2.55 -9.57
C VAL A 8 3.33 -2.49 -10.18
N LEU A 9 3.52 -3.16 -11.32
CA LEU A 9 4.76 -3.10 -12.10
C LEU A 9 4.61 -2.02 -13.19
N LEU A 10 5.63 -1.18 -13.32
CA LEU A 10 5.58 0.02 -14.15
C LEU A 10 6.70 -0.03 -15.18
N ASP A 11 6.34 0.20 -16.44
CA ASP A 11 7.29 0.64 -17.45
C ASP A 11 7.72 2.10 -17.22
N ILE A 12 8.78 2.59 -17.86
CA ILE A 12 9.29 3.96 -17.72
C ILE A 12 8.90 4.83 -18.91
N GLU A 13 9.41 4.51 -20.10
CA GLU A 13 9.26 5.32 -21.31
C GLU A 13 7.81 5.23 -21.79
N GLY A 14 7.20 6.35 -22.19
CA GLY A 14 5.80 6.41 -22.61
C GLY A 14 4.77 6.16 -21.49
N THR A 15 5.20 5.69 -20.32
CA THR A 15 4.34 5.31 -19.18
C THR A 15 4.48 6.27 -18.00
N LEU A 16 5.69 6.42 -17.45
CA LEU A 16 6.03 7.33 -16.36
C LEU A 16 6.63 8.64 -16.87
N THR A 17 7.48 8.55 -17.90
CA THR A 17 8.19 9.69 -18.51
C THR A 17 7.86 9.79 -20.00
N PRO A 18 7.83 10.98 -20.58
CA PRO A 18 7.76 11.13 -22.03
C PRO A 18 8.91 10.41 -22.75
N THR A 19 8.66 9.76 -23.88
CA THR A 19 9.69 9.04 -24.66
C THR A 19 10.84 9.97 -25.10
N LYS A 20 10.53 11.26 -25.33
CA LYS A 20 11.52 12.31 -25.62
C LYS A 20 12.56 12.51 -24.50
N GLN A 21 12.25 12.18 -23.25
CA GLN A 21 13.18 12.29 -22.13
C GLN A 21 14.41 11.40 -22.36
N VAL A 22 14.19 10.18 -22.85
CA VAL A 22 15.28 9.25 -23.11
C VAL A 22 15.95 9.56 -24.44
N HIS A 23 15.18 9.64 -25.52
CA HIS A 23 15.73 9.74 -26.87
C HIS A 23 16.33 11.11 -27.21
N SER A 24 15.90 12.18 -26.55
CA SER A 24 16.45 13.52 -26.79
C SER A 24 17.31 13.96 -25.62
N VAL A 25 16.76 14.07 -24.41
CA VAL A 25 17.47 14.70 -23.28
C VAL A 25 18.70 13.89 -22.86
N LEU A 26 18.56 12.59 -22.62
CA LEU A 26 19.69 11.76 -22.15
C LEU A 26 20.77 11.58 -23.24
N TYR A 27 20.37 11.39 -24.48
CA TYR A 27 21.31 11.23 -25.60
C TYR A 27 22.05 12.53 -25.90
N ASP A 28 21.35 13.67 -25.97
CA ASP A 28 21.94 15.00 -26.18
C ASP A 28 22.85 15.40 -25.01
N TYR A 29 22.55 14.94 -23.79
CA TYR A 29 23.40 15.16 -22.63
C TYR A 29 24.70 14.37 -22.72
N ALA A 30 24.63 13.08 -23.07
CA ALA A 30 25.79 12.18 -23.10
C ALA A 30 26.73 12.48 -24.26
N ARG A 31 26.20 12.82 -25.45
CA ARG A 31 26.98 13.01 -26.67
C ARG A 31 28.18 13.95 -26.50
N PRO A 32 28.04 15.22 -26.08
CA PRO A 32 29.18 16.12 -25.93
C PRO A 32 30.10 15.75 -24.77
N ARG A 33 29.66 14.88 -23.85
CA ARG A 33 30.40 14.49 -22.64
C ARG A 33 31.23 13.24 -22.81
N LEU A 34 31.00 12.43 -23.86
CA LEU A 34 31.78 11.21 -24.11
C LEU A 34 33.28 11.47 -24.23
N GLY A 35 33.69 12.48 -25.02
CA GLY A 35 35.10 12.82 -25.19
C GLY A 35 35.77 13.22 -23.87
N PRO A 36 35.29 14.28 -23.20
CA PRO A 36 35.81 14.68 -21.89
C PRO A 36 35.79 13.55 -20.86
N TRP A 37 34.76 12.70 -20.87
CA TRP A 37 34.66 11.57 -19.95
C TRP A 37 35.80 10.56 -20.14
N LEU A 38 36.08 10.19 -21.40
CA LEU A 38 37.16 9.26 -21.73
C LEU A 38 38.53 9.83 -21.31
N ASP A 39 38.75 11.12 -21.51
CA ASP A 39 40.00 11.78 -21.14
C ASP A 39 40.15 11.93 -19.62
N GLU A 40 39.09 12.38 -18.92
CA GLU A 40 39.08 12.54 -17.45
C GLU A 40 39.25 11.22 -16.69
N HIS A 41 38.82 10.10 -17.29
CA HIS A 41 38.82 8.78 -16.65
C HIS A 41 39.75 7.79 -17.36
N ALA A 42 40.78 8.28 -18.07
CA ALA A 42 41.72 7.42 -18.79
C ALA A 42 42.43 6.39 -17.88
N ASP A 43 42.68 6.78 -16.62
CA ASP A 43 43.32 5.92 -15.61
C ASP A 43 42.34 4.97 -14.90
N SER A 44 41.04 5.06 -15.18
CA SER A 44 40.03 4.18 -14.59
C SER A 44 40.07 2.79 -15.24
N PRO A 45 40.30 1.71 -14.48
CA PRO A 45 40.31 0.35 -15.04
C PRO A 45 39.00 0.00 -15.76
N ALA A 46 37.86 0.46 -15.23
CA ALA A 46 36.55 0.21 -15.82
C ALA A 46 36.39 0.92 -17.19
N VAL A 47 36.86 2.16 -17.31
CA VAL A 47 36.80 2.89 -18.58
C VAL A 47 37.80 2.31 -19.58
N ALA A 48 38.99 1.92 -19.13
CA ALA A 48 39.99 1.27 -19.96
C ALA A 48 39.48 -0.06 -20.57
N GLU A 49 38.78 -0.88 -19.78
CA GLU A 49 38.16 -2.13 -20.26
C GLU A 49 37.09 -1.85 -21.32
N VAL A 50 36.23 -0.86 -21.07
CA VAL A 50 35.19 -0.45 -22.02
C VAL A 50 35.81 0.06 -23.31
N VAL A 51 36.84 0.90 -23.25
CA VAL A 51 37.57 1.40 -24.42
C VAL A 51 38.22 0.27 -25.21
N ALA A 52 38.86 -0.69 -24.53
CA ALA A 52 39.44 -1.87 -25.18
C ALA A 52 38.37 -2.69 -25.91
N ARG A 53 37.18 -2.82 -25.31
CA ARG A 53 36.04 -3.48 -25.95
C ARG A 53 35.54 -2.72 -27.18
N VAL A 54 35.47 -1.38 -27.12
CA VAL A 54 35.13 -0.55 -28.30
C VAL A 54 36.13 -0.77 -29.43
N ARG A 55 37.43 -0.71 -29.12
CA ARG A 55 38.50 -0.95 -30.11
C ARG A 55 38.36 -2.32 -30.78
N SER A 56 38.14 -3.37 -29.97
CA SER A 56 37.95 -4.72 -30.47
C SER A 56 36.73 -4.87 -31.38
N LEU A 57 35.58 -4.30 -31.00
CA LEU A 57 34.35 -4.40 -31.78
C LEU A 57 34.42 -3.61 -33.10
N ALA A 58 35.08 -2.47 -33.10
CA ALA A 58 35.23 -1.62 -34.28
C ALA A 58 36.46 -1.94 -35.14
N GLY A 59 37.26 -2.95 -34.76
CA GLY A 59 38.48 -3.32 -35.49
C GLY A 59 39.57 -2.25 -35.47
N LEU A 60 39.63 -1.42 -34.42
CA LEU A 60 40.66 -0.41 -34.25
C LEU A 60 41.97 -1.03 -33.75
N ALA A 61 43.10 -0.37 -34.03
CA ALA A 61 44.38 -0.74 -33.46
C ALA A 61 44.35 -0.66 -31.92
N PRO A 62 45.10 -1.53 -31.20
CA PRO A 62 45.09 -1.54 -29.73
C PRO A 62 45.49 -0.21 -29.08
N ASP A 63 46.28 0.60 -29.77
CA ASP A 63 46.81 1.92 -29.37
C ASP A 63 46.03 3.11 -29.98
N ALA A 64 44.91 2.86 -30.67
CA ALA A 64 44.09 3.91 -31.28
C ALA A 64 43.65 4.95 -30.22
N GLY A 65 43.84 6.24 -30.52
CA GLY A 65 43.62 7.32 -29.56
C GLY A 65 42.14 7.55 -29.21
N THR A 66 41.88 8.40 -28.21
CA THR A 66 40.51 8.74 -27.77
C THR A 66 39.64 9.24 -28.92
N GLY A 67 40.20 10.01 -29.87
CA GLY A 67 39.46 10.51 -31.02
C GLY A 67 38.91 9.43 -31.95
N ASP A 68 39.62 8.31 -32.13
CA ASP A 68 39.14 7.17 -32.91
C ASP A 68 37.98 6.45 -32.23
N VAL A 69 38.12 6.24 -30.93
CA VAL A 69 37.10 5.61 -30.08
C VAL A 69 35.84 6.49 -30.05
N LEU A 70 36.00 7.81 -29.89
CA LEU A 70 34.89 8.75 -29.87
C LEU A 70 34.12 8.78 -31.19
N ARG A 71 34.82 8.71 -32.33
CA ARG A 71 34.18 8.63 -33.65
C ARG A 71 33.32 7.39 -33.80
N VAL A 72 33.80 6.24 -33.32
CA VAL A 72 33.04 4.98 -33.30
C VAL A 72 31.81 5.12 -32.43
N LEU A 73 31.97 5.64 -31.21
CA LEU A 73 30.85 5.84 -30.28
C LEU A 73 29.78 6.77 -30.85
N HIS A 74 30.18 7.88 -31.48
CA HIS A 74 29.23 8.77 -32.17
C HIS A 74 28.57 8.09 -33.37
N GLY A 75 29.30 7.30 -34.15
CA GLY A 75 28.72 6.52 -35.24
C GLY A 75 27.66 5.54 -34.75
N TRP A 76 27.91 4.84 -33.64
CA TRP A 76 26.92 3.97 -33.00
C TRP A 76 25.71 4.74 -32.48
N MET A 77 25.90 5.93 -31.92
CA MET A 77 24.78 6.79 -31.52
C MET A 77 23.96 7.27 -32.72
N ASP A 78 24.61 7.65 -33.82
CA ASP A 78 23.95 8.12 -35.05
C ASP A 78 23.13 7.00 -35.73
N ALA A 79 23.58 5.76 -35.59
CA ALA A 79 22.90 4.57 -36.12
C ALA A 79 21.90 3.94 -35.12
N ASP A 80 21.69 4.55 -33.94
CA ASP A 80 20.87 4.02 -32.84
C ASP A 80 21.24 2.56 -32.44
N GLU A 81 22.53 2.23 -32.48
CA GLU A 81 23.00 0.89 -32.15
C GLU A 81 23.04 0.64 -30.64
N LYS A 82 22.40 -0.45 -30.19
CA LYS A 82 22.30 -0.84 -28.78
C LYS A 82 23.52 -1.64 -28.30
N ILE A 83 24.71 -1.05 -28.42
CA ILE A 83 26.00 -1.71 -28.12
C ILE A 83 26.37 -1.60 -26.63
N ALA A 84 26.77 -2.72 -26.02
CA ALA A 84 27.03 -2.81 -24.57
C ALA A 84 28.06 -1.79 -24.02
N PRO A 85 29.27 -1.61 -24.60
CA PRO A 85 30.22 -0.59 -24.13
C PRO A 85 29.71 0.84 -24.27
N LEU A 86 28.93 1.17 -25.31
CA LEU A 86 28.30 2.49 -25.44
C LEU A 86 27.31 2.74 -24.31
N LYS A 87 26.40 1.79 -24.05
CA LYS A 87 25.45 1.86 -22.93
C LYS A 87 26.14 2.02 -21.59
N THR A 88 27.30 1.38 -21.41
CA THR A 88 28.10 1.49 -20.18
C THR A 88 28.60 2.91 -19.97
N LEU A 89 29.21 3.53 -20.99
CA LEU A 89 29.68 4.92 -20.90
C LEU A 89 28.54 5.92 -20.70
N GLN A 90 27.44 5.75 -21.46
CA GLN A 90 26.24 6.57 -21.31
C GLN A 90 25.69 6.48 -19.88
N GLY A 91 25.57 5.26 -19.33
CA GLY A 91 25.10 5.05 -17.96
C GLY A 91 25.96 5.75 -16.91
N LEU A 92 27.29 5.71 -17.04
CA LEU A 92 28.21 6.41 -16.13
C LEU A 92 28.06 7.93 -16.21
N ILE A 93 27.96 8.47 -17.43
CA ILE A 93 27.76 9.92 -17.65
C ILE A 93 26.42 10.37 -17.07
N TRP A 94 25.34 9.61 -17.30
CA TRP A 94 24.02 9.91 -16.76
C TRP A 94 23.99 9.87 -15.23
N GLN A 95 24.63 8.87 -14.61
CA GLN A 95 24.76 8.80 -13.15
C GLN A 95 25.41 10.05 -12.58
N ARG A 96 26.51 10.54 -13.19
CA ARG A 96 27.13 11.81 -12.78
C ARG A 96 26.16 12.98 -12.96
N GLY A 97 25.49 13.07 -14.11
CA GLY A 97 24.52 14.14 -14.38
C GLY A 97 23.38 14.20 -13.38
N TYR A 98 22.83 13.05 -12.98
CA TYR A 98 21.81 12.98 -11.93
C TYR A 98 22.38 13.28 -10.55
N ALA A 99 23.60 12.83 -10.23
CA ALA A 99 24.25 13.12 -8.95
C ALA A 99 24.56 14.62 -8.77
N THR A 100 24.99 15.31 -9.84
CA THR A 100 25.31 16.74 -9.82
C THR A 100 24.09 17.64 -10.02
N GLY A 101 22.94 17.07 -10.41
CA GLY A 101 21.71 17.82 -10.68
C GLY A 101 21.64 18.48 -12.05
N GLU A 102 22.56 18.14 -12.95
CA GLU A 102 22.49 18.55 -14.36
C GLU A 102 21.41 17.81 -15.14
N LEU A 103 21.08 16.59 -14.72
CA LEU A 103 19.94 15.82 -15.22
C LEU A 103 18.85 15.77 -14.16
N VAL A 104 17.62 15.98 -14.61
CA VAL A 104 16.40 15.82 -13.82
C VAL A 104 15.39 15.07 -14.67
N THR A 105 14.78 14.03 -14.08
CA THR A 105 13.74 13.25 -14.75
C THR A 105 12.40 13.97 -14.64
N GLU A 106 11.76 14.22 -15.78
CA GLU A 106 10.41 14.77 -15.83
C GLU A 106 9.40 13.62 -15.96
N PHE A 107 8.47 13.51 -15.00
CA PHE A 107 7.33 12.61 -15.09
C PHE A 107 6.11 13.31 -15.69
N PHE A 108 5.16 12.52 -16.20
CA PHE A 108 3.82 13.04 -16.42
C PHE A 108 3.20 13.50 -15.08
N ALA A 109 2.40 14.56 -15.12
CA ALA A 109 1.93 15.26 -13.92
C ALA A 109 1.12 14.38 -12.94
N ASP A 110 0.43 13.36 -13.44
CA ASP A 110 -0.37 12.40 -12.66
C ASP A 110 0.46 11.28 -12.01
N VAL A 111 1.71 11.08 -12.44
CA VAL A 111 2.52 9.92 -12.04
C VAL A 111 2.94 10.00 -10.57
N ALA A 112 3.67 11.05 -10.17
CA ALA A 112 4.17 11.14 -8.80
C ALA A 112 3.06 11.15 -7.74
N PRO A 113 1.91 11.86 -7.93
CA PRO A 113 0.76 11.74 -7.04
C PRO A 113 0.22 10.31 -6.95
N ALA A 114 0.03 9.63 -8.08
CA ALA A 114 -0.49 8.26 -8.10
C ALA A 114 0.46 7.25 -7.44
N LEU A 115 1.77 7.32 -7.71
CA LEU A 115 2.76 6.44 -7.08
C LEU A 115 2.75 6.60 -5.55
N ARG A 116 2.72 7.85 -5.07
CA ARG A 116 2.64 8.12 -3.62
C ARG A 116 1.34 7.60 -3.02
N ALA A 117 0.21 7.80 -3.68
CA ALA A 117 -1.08 7.30 -3.22
C ALA A 117 -1.12 5.77 -3.14
N TRP A 118 -0.63 5.08 -4.18
CA TRP A 118 -0.57 3.62 -4.20
C TRP A 118 0.37 3.07 -3.12
N HIS A 119 1.54 3.66 -2.95
CA HIS A 119 2.49 3.29 -1.89
C HIS A 119 1.92 3.54 -0.48
N ALA A 120 1.26 4.69 -0.27
CA ALA A 120 0.58 5.03 0.98
C ALA A 120 -0.56 4.07 1.32
N ALA A 121 -1.27 3.56 0.30
CA ALA A 121 -2.29 2.52 0.43
C ALA A 121 -1.71 1.10 0.63
N GLY A 122 -0.38 0.95 0.67
CA GLY A 122 0.30 -0.33 0.93
C GLY A 122 0.51 -1.22 -0.29
N LEU A 123 0.32 -0.70 -1.51
CA LEU A 123 0.67 -1.43 -2.72
C LEU A 123 2.19 -1.46 -2.89
N ARG A 124 2.72 -2.63 -3.28
CA ARG A 124 4.12 -2.72 -3.71
C ARG A 124 4.22 -2.14 -5.11
N LEU A 125 5.21 -1.29 -5.33
CA LEU A 125 5.54 -0.75 -6.65
C LEU A 125 6.86 -1.36 -7.11
N ALA A 126 6.98 -1.68 -8.39
CA ALA A 126 8.23 -2.09 -8.99
C ALA A 126 8.34 -1.54 -10.41
N VAL A 127 9.56 -1.52 -10.95
CA VAL A 127 9.83 -1.03 -12.30
C VAL A 127 10.46 -2.10 -13.16
N PHE A 128 10.05 -2.16 -14.42
CA PHE A 128 10.70 -2.99 -15.44
C PHE A 128 10.96 -2.18 -16.71
N SER A 129 12.23 -1.94 -17.03
CA SER A 129 12.64 -1.11 -18.17
C SER A 129 13.83 -1.71 -18.92
N SER A 130 14.09 -1.24 -20.14
CA SER A 130 15.28 -1.63 -20.89
C SER A 130 16.57 -0.96 -20.41
N GLY A 131 16.45 0.16 -19.68
CA GLY A 131 17.57 0.82 -19.01
C GLY A 131 18.06 0.00 -17.82
N SER A 132 19.38 0.03 -17.55
CA SER A 132 19.95 -0.75 -16.45
C SER A 132 19.40 -0.31 -15.10
N VAL A 133 19.31 -1.21 -14.13
CA VAL A 133 18.83 -0.90 -12.77
C VAL A 133 19.55 0.32 -12.18
N THR A 134 20.86 0.45 -12.37
CA THR A 134 21.62 1.61 -11.88
C THR A 134 21.18 2.92 -12.54
N ALA A 135 20.84 2.90 -13.83
CA ALA A 135 20.32 4.08 -14.52
C ALA A 135 18.91 4.44 -14.04
N GLN A 136 18.06 3.43 -13.79
CA GLN A 136 16.72 3.65 -13.24
C GLN A 136 16.79 4.32 -11.85
N LEU A 137 17.63 3.79 -10.95
CA LEU A 137 17.82 4.36 -9.61
C LEU A 137 18.36 5.80 -9.67
N ALA A 138 19.34 6.07 -10.53
CA ALA A 138 19.86 7.42 -10.72
C ALA A 138 18.77 8.38 -11.21
N ALA A 139 17.99 7.97 -12.21
CA ALA A 139 16.90 8.77 -12.76
C ALA A 139 15.81 9.08 -11.73
N PHE A 140 15.46 8.11 -10.88
CA PHE A 140 14.41 8.24 -9.88
C PHE A 140 14.87 8.96 -8.61
N SER A 141 16.18 8.98 -8.34
CA SER A 141 16.74 9.76 -7.23
C SER A 141 16.62 11.28 -7.44
N ARG A 142 16.39 11.71 -8.68
CA ARG A 142 16.28 13.11 -9.04
C ARG A 142 15.23 13.34 -10.13
N THR A 143 14.00 13.55 -9.68
CA THR A 143 12.87 13.90 -10.53
C THR A 143 12.41 15.33 -10.26
N THR A 144 11.55 15.88 -11.12
CA THR A 144 10.83 17.13 -10.88
C THR A 144 9.99 17.12 -9.60
N ASP A 145 9.65 15.93 -9.13
CA ASP A 145 8.81 15.69 -7.96
C ASP A 145 9.62 15.27 -6.72
N GLY A 146 10.95 15.37 -6.78
CA GLY A 146 11.86 14.93 -5.72
C GLY A 146 12.37 13.50 -5.91
N ASP A 147 13.01 12.96 -4.88
CA ASP A 147 13.45 11.56 -4.88
C ASP A 147 12.25 10.62 -4.69
N VAL A 148 12.04 9.70 -5.63
CA VAL A 148 10.96 8.71 -5.59
C VAL A 148 11.47 7.28 -5.41
N THR A 149 12.78 7.06 -5.27
CA THR A 149 13.38 5.73 -5.17
C THR A 149 12.78 4.92 -4.02
N GLY A 150 12.48 5.57 -2.89
CA GLY A 150 11.87 4.95 -1.71
C GLY A 150 10.45 4.41 -1.93
N LEU A 151 9.78 4.74 -3.04
CA LEU A 151 8.45 4.23 -3.35
C LEU A 151 8.49 2.81 -3.94
N PHE A 152 9.62 2.39 -4.50
CA PHE A 152 9.76 1.15 -5.25
C PHE A 152 10.39 0.04 -4.42
N SER A 153 9.76 -1.13 -4.46
CA SER A 153 10.22 -2.37 -3.80
C SER A 153 11.11 -3.23 -4.70
N GLY A 154 11.27 -2.88 -5.98
CA GLY A 154 12.10 -3.62 -6.93
C GLY A 154 12.31 -2.87 -8.25
N HIS A 155 13.49 -3.08 -8.83
CA HIS A 155 13.88 -2.56 -10.15
C HIS A 155 14.40 -3.72 -10.99
N PHE A 156 13.88 -3.82 -12.21
CA PHE A 156 14.21 -4.89 -13.14
C PHE A 156 14.63 -4.31 -14.47
N ASP A 157 15.64 -4.92 -15.09
CA ASP A 157 16.07 -4.64 -16.43
C ASP A 157 16.16 -5.92 -17.28
N THR A 158 16.60 -5.79 -18.53
CA THR A 158 16.72 -6.95 -19.43
C THR A 158 17.83 -7.93 -19.06
N VAL A 159 18.71 -7.58 -18.12
CA VAL A 159 19.73 -8.46 -17.57
C VAL A 159 19.19 -9.22 -16.37
N THR A 160 18.45 -8.55 -15.47
CA THR A 160 17.93 -9.16 -14.24
C THR A 160 16.66 -9.98 -14.47
N ALA A 161 15.79 -9.56 -15.40
CA ALA A 161 14.52 -10.24 -15.69
C ALA A 161 14.48 -10.88 -17.09
N GLY A 162 15.32 -10.44 -18.03
CA GLY A 162 15.26 -10.87 -19.43
C GLY A 162 14.44 -9.92 -20.33
N PRO A 163 14.19 -10.28 -21.59
CA PRO A 163 13.54 -9.38 -22.55
C PRO A 163 12.11 -9.01 -22.15
N LYS A 164 11.76 -7.72 -22.25
CA LYS A 164 10.41 -7.22 -21.86
C LYS A 164 9.24 -7.85 -22.63
N ARG A 165 9.50 -8.41 -23.81
CA ARG A 165 8.47 -9.03 -24.67
C ARG A 165 8.34 -10.54 -24.45
N ASP A 166 9.07 -11.08 -23.48
CA ASP A 166 9.08 -12.51 -23.21
C ASP A 166 8.30 -12.81 -21.92
N GLU A 167 7.37 -13.77 -22.02
CA GLU A 167 6.59 -14.26 -20.88
C GLU A 167 7.47 -14.70 -19.69
N SER A 168 8.63 -15.29 -20.00
CA SER A 168 9.57 -15.79 -19.00
C SER A 168 10.10 -14.69 -18.07
N SER A 169 10.16 -13.44 -18.53
CA SER A 169 10.62 -12.32 -17.72
C SER A 169 9.64 -11.94 -16.63
N TYR A 170 8.35 -11.96 -16.93
CA TYR A 170 7.31 -11.71 -15.93
C TYR A 170 7.23 -12.84 -14.90
N ARG A 171 7.46 -14.09 -15.32
CA ARG A 171 7.59 -15.23 -14.37
C ARG A 171 8.81 -15.06 -13.45
N ALA A 172 9.93 -14.57 -13.97
CA ALA A 172 11.12 -14.28 -13.17
C ALA A 172 10.85 -13.16 -12.15
N ILE A 173 10.17 -12.09 -12.55
CA ILE A 173 9.77 -10.99 -11.66
C ILE A 173 8.79 -11.49 -10.57
N THR A 174 7.80 -12.31 -10.93
CA THR A 174 6.89 -12.95 -9.98
C THR A 174 7.65 -13.73 -8.91
N ALA A 175 8.62 -14.56 -9.33
CA ALA A 175 9.44 -15.34 -8.41
C ALA A 175 10.35 -14.47 -7.53
N ALA A 176 10.94 -13.41 -8.10
CA ALA A 176 11.82 -12.50 -7.37
C ALA A 176 11.07 -11.68 -6.30
N LEU A 177 9.80 -11.34 -6.56
CA LEU A 177 8.98 -10.53 -5.66
C LEU A 177 8.05 -11.35 -4.76
N ASP A 178 7.94 -12.67 -4.94
CA ASP A 178 7.00 -13.53 -4.23
C ASP A 178 5.56 -12.97 -4.24
N VAL A 179 5.01 -12.84 -5.45
CA VAL A 179 3.65 -12.32 -5.68
C VAL A 179 2.83 -13.29 -6.50
N ASP A 180 1.51 -13.34 -6.26
CA ASP A 180 0.58 -14.05 -7.14
C ASP A 180 0.38 -13.26 -8.46
N PRO A 181 0.66 -13.83 -9.64
CA PRO A 181 0.43 -13.17 -10.93
C PRO A 181 -0.98 -12.60 -11.07
N ALA A 182 -2.01 -13.28 -10.56
CA ALA A 182 -3.39 -12.81 -10.64
C ALA A 182 -3.63 -11.53 -9.81
N ARG A 183 -2.76 -11.24 -8.85
CA ARG A 183 -2.77 -10.04 -8.00
C ARG A 183 -1.75 -9.00 -8.42
N ALA A 184 -0.94 -9.26 -9.44
CA ALA A 184 -0.06 -8.29 -10.05
C ALA A 184 -0.74 -7.58 -11.22
N VAL A 185 -0.40 -6.30 -11.42
CA VAL A 185 -0.82 -5.52 -12.59
C VAL A 185 0.41 -4.86 -13.23
N PHE A 186 0.53 -4.96 -14.55
CA PHE A 186 1.58 -4.31 -15.33
C PHE A 186 1.03 -3.16 -16.15
N LEU A 187 1.68 -2.00 -16.06
CA LEU A 187 1.34 -0.78 -16.78
C LEU A 187 2.44 -0.49 -17.79
N THR A 188 2.09 -0.44 -19.07
CA THR A 188 3.01 -0.16 -20.18
C THR A 188 2.26 0.52 -21.32
N ASP A 189 2.97 1.32 -22.11
CA ASP A 189 2.51 1.85 -23.38
C ASP A 189 2.76 0.88 -24.56
N VAL A 190 3.47 -0.24 -24.36
CA VAL A 190 3.84 -1.17 -25.43
C VAL A 190 2.92 -2.41 -25.44
N PRO A 191 2.12 -2.66 -26.50
CA PRO A 191 1.21 -3.79 -26.57
C PRO A 191 1.87 -5.17 -26.45
N GLU A 192 3.04 -5.36 -27.04
CA GLU A 192 3.75 -6.65 -27.01
C GLU A 192 4.22 -7.01 -25.60
N GLU A 193 4.61 -6.02 -24.80
CA GLU A 193 4.97 -6.22 -23.39
C GLU A 193 3.72 -6.55 -22.55
N SER A 194 2.62 -5.85 -22.82
CA SER A 194 1.32 -6.18 -22.21
C SER A 194 0.89 -7.62 -22.54
N ALA A 195 1.03 -8.05 -23.79
CA ALA A 195 0.69 -9.42 -24.20
C ALA A 195 1.57 -10.46 -23.50
N ALA A 196 2.88 -10.20 -23.35
CA ALA A 196 3.81 -11.08 -22.65
C ALA A 196 3.51 -11.21 -21.15
N ALA A 197 3.18 -10.10 -20.49
CA ALA A 197 2.74 -10.10 -19.09
C ALA A 197 1.42 -10.87 -18.90
N ALA A 198 0.45 -10.65 -19.80
CA ALA A 198 -0.83 -11.35 -19.78
C ALA A 198 -0.66 -12.87 -19.96
N ALA A 199 0.25 -13.31 -20.85
CA ALA A 199 0.59 -14.72 -21.01
C ALA A 199 1.19 -15.34 -19.73
N ALA A 200 1.88 -14.54 -18.92
CA ALA A 200 2.40 -14.96 -17.62
C ALA A 200 1.34 -14.96 -16.49
N GLY A 201 0.07 -14.66 -16.81
CA GLY A 201 -1.04 -14.63 -15.87
C GLY A 201 -1.24 -13.30 -15.14
N TRP A 202 -0.53 -12.24 -15.56
CA TRP A 202 -0.67 -10.91 -14.98
C TRP A 202 -1.89 -10.20 -15.54
N ARG A 203 -2.46 -9.28 -14.74
CA ARG A 203 -3.36 -8.26 -15.30
C ARG A 203 -2.52 -7.19 -15.98
N THR A 204 -3.06 -6.59 -17.04
CA THR A 204 -2.37 -5.51 -17.74
C THR A 204 -3.28 -4.33 -17.98
N VAL A 205 -2.65 -3.16 -18.01
CA VAL A 205 -3.26 -1.89 -18.35
C VAL A 205 -2.38 -1.21 -19.40
N GLY A 206 -2.96 -0.94 -20.57
CA GLY A 206 -2.31 -0.12 -21.59
C GLY A 206 -2.32 1.35 -21.18
N VAL A 207 -1.18 2.02 -21.28
CA VAL A 207 -1.04 3.44 -20.94
C VAL A 207 -0.87 4.23 -22.24
N ALA A 208 -1.97 4.76 -22.74
CA ALA A 208 -2.04 5.50 -24.00
C ALA A 208 -1.92 7.02 -23.78
N ARG A 209 -0.71 7.49 -23.47
CA ARG A 209 -0.43 8.92 -23.23
C ARG A 209 -0.56 9.75 -24.52
N PRO A 210 -1.34 10.86 -24.55
CA PRO A 210 -1.42 11.74 -25.70
C PRO A 210 -0.04 12.28 -26.12
N GLY A 211 0.29 12.15 -27.40
CA GLY A 211 1.58 12.61 -27.95
C GLY A 211 2.73 11.61 -27.88
N GLU A 212 2.55 10.48 -27.19
CA GLU A 212 3.52 9.39 -27.18
C GLU A 212 3.36 8.46 -28.39
N PRO A 213 4.43 7.75 -28.82
CA PRO A 213 4.41 6.94 -30.04
C PRO A 213 3.31 5.87 -30.06
N TYR A 214 3.02 5.27 -28.90
CA TYR A 214 2.02 4.21 -28.75
C TYR A 214 0.64 4.71 -28.28
N HIS A 215 0.36 6.02 -28.36
CA HIS A 215 -0.92 6.59 -27.93
C HIS A 215 -2.15 5.93 -28.59
N ALA A 216 -2.03 5.55 -29.87
CA ALA A 216 -3.11 4.92 -30.64
C ALA A 216 -2.95 3.40 -30.79
N ALA A 217 -2.08 2.77 -29.98
CA ALA A 217 -1.80 1.35 -30.08
C ALA A 217 -2.99 0.50 -29.60
N ASP A 218 -3.16 -0.67 -30.22
CA ASP A 218 -4.18 -1.64 -29.84
C ASP A 218 -3.64 -2.61 -28.80
N PHE A 219 -4.21 -2.56 -27.59
CA PHE A 219 -3.87 -3.45 -26.47
C PHE A 219 -4.81 -4.67 -26.37
N GLY A 220 -5.65 -4.90 -27.39
CA GLY A 220 -6.59 -6.01 -27.44
C GLY A 220 -7.62 -5.94 -26.31
N ALA A 221 -7.64 -6.96 -25.46
CA ALA A 221 -8.60 -7.06 -24.35
C ALA A 221 -8.18 -6.28 -23.09
N ALA A 222 -6.95 -5.77 -23.03
CA ALA A 222 -6.48 -5.04 -21.87
C ALA A 222 -7.19 -3.68 -21.75
N ARG A 223 -7.43 -3.25 -20.52
CA ARG A 223 -7.96 -1.90 -20.25
C ARG A 223 -6.91 -0.87 -20.65
N THR A 224 -7.31 0.17 -21.37
CA THR A 224 -6.42 1.28 -21.73
C THR A 224 -6.83 2.56 -21.00
N VAL A 225 -5.85 3.33 -20.53
CA VAL A 225 -6.03 4.64 -19.87
C VAL A 225 -5.06 5.67 -20.43
N ALA A 226 -5.41 6.95 -20.34
CA ALA A 226 -4.53 8.06 -20.75
C ALA A 226 -3.84 8.75 -19.56
N SER A 227 -4.37 8.57 -18.35
CA SER A 227 -3.83 9.10 -17.09
C SER A 227 -3.87 8.03 -15.99
N PHE A 228 -2.95 8.10 -15.03
CA PHE A 228 -3.04 7.32 -13.80
C PHE A 228 -4.19 7.77 -12.91
N ASP A 229 -4.76 8.96 -13.13
CA ASP A 229 -5.99 9.42 -12.44
C ASP A 229 -7.19 8.50 -12.73
N ASP A 230 -7.18 7.79 -13.86
CA ASP A 230 -8.22 6.83 -14.24
C ASP A 230 -8.06 5.47 -13.54
N LEU A 231 -7.01 5.28 -12.75
CA LEU A 231 -6.65 4.00 -12.13
C LEU A 231 -6.92 4.01 -10.63
N ALA A 232 -7.76 3.06 -10.21
CA ALA A 232 -7.99 2.74 -8.81
C ALA A 232 -7.62 1.28 -8.57
N PHE A 233 -6.71 1.06 -7.62
CA PHE A 233 -6.30 -0.26 -7.19
C PHE A 233 -6.70 -0.47 -5.72
N VAL A 234 -7.37 -1.59 -5.45
CA VAL A 234 -7.73 -1.98 -4.08
C VAL A 234 -6.71 -3.03 -3.61
N PRO A 235 -5.96 -2.77 -2.52
CA PRO A 235 -5.03 -3.75 -1.95
C PRO A 235 -5.72 -5.08 -1.66
N ALA A 236 -5.08 -6.22 -1.94
CA ALA A 236 -5.73 -7.52 -1.69
C ALA A 236 -5.98 -7.77 -0.20
N ALA A 237 -5.08 -7.30 0.67
CA ALA A 237 -5.27 -7.33 2.11
C ALA A 237 -6.51 -6.53 2.55
N LEU A 238 -6.71 -5.32 2.01
CA LEU A 238 -7.88 -4.50 2.30
C LEU A 238 -9.18 -5.18 1.84
N LEU A 239 -9.18 -5.77 0.65
CA LEU A 239 -10.36 -6.48 0.12
C LEU A 239 -10.66 -7.76 0.92
N ALA A 240 -9.64 -8.45 1.44
CA ALA A 240 -9.81 -9.61 2.32
C ALA A 240 -10.41 -9.19 3.66
N ALA A 241 -9.85 -8.17 4.30
CA ALA A 241 -10.39 -7.57 5.51
C ALA A 241 -11.85 -7.11 5.32
N GLY A 242 -12.16 -6.48 4.19
CA GLY A 242 -13.51 -6.04 3.87
C GLY A 242 -14.53 -7.19 3.82
N ARG A 243 -14.16 -8.36 3.29
CA ARG A 243 -15.04 -9.55 3.34
C ARG A 243 -15.32 -10.01 4.76
N GLU A 244 -14.30 -10.02 5.61
CA GLU A 244 -14.45 -10.44 7.00
C GLU A 244 -15.30 -9.44 7.80
N LEU A 245 -15.03 -8.14 7.64
CA LEU A 245 -15.78 -7.07 8.27
C LEU A 245 -17.24 -7.07 7.83
N ALA A 246 -17.52 -7.22 6.53
CA ALA A 246 -18.88 -7.32 6.01
C ALA A 246 -19.65 -8.51 6.60
N ALA A 247 -19.01 -9.70 6.66
CA ALA A 247 -19.63 -10.89 7.23
C ALA A 247 -19.91 -10.75 8.74
N GLU A 248 -19.00 -10.12 9.48
CA GLU A 248 -19.15 -9.88 10.91
C GLU A 248 -20.22 -8.81 11.20
N ALA A 249 -20.26 -7.73 10.42
CA ALA A 249 -21.27 -6.69 10.52
C ALA A 249 -22.68 -7.24 10.22
N ALA A 250 -22.83 -8.06 9.19
CA ALA A 250 -24.08 -8.73 8.87
C ALA A 250 -24.57 -9.64 10.01
N ARG A 251 -23.64 -10.31 10.72
CA ARG A 251 -23.99 -11.10 11.92
C ARG A 251 -24.56 -10.21 13.01
N TYR A 252 -23.89 -9.11 13.35
CA TYR A 252 -24.36 -8.20 14.41
C TYR A 252 -25.65 -7.47 14.03
N ALA A 253 -25.83 -7.12 12.76
CA ALA A 253 -27.09 -6.59 12.25
C ALA A 253 -28.23 -7.62 12.43
N GLY A 254 -27.98 -8.91 12.13
CA GLY A 254 -28.93 -10.00 12.36
C GLY A 254 -29.28 -10.23 13.84
N LEU A 255 -28.38 -9.88 14.76
CA LEU A 255 -28.64 -9.87 16.21
C LEU A 255 -29.37 -8.60 16.69
N GLY A 256 -29.57 -7.61 15.81
CA GLY A 256 -30.16 -6.31 16.14
C GLY A 256 -29.21 -5.35 16.85
N TRP A 257 -27.89 -5.60 16.80
CA TRP A 257 -26.88 -4.81 17.51
C TRP A 257 -26.31 -3.65 16.68
N MET A 258 -26.58 -3.61 15.38
CA MET A 258 -26.16 -2.54 14.47
C MET A 258 -27.36 -2.05 13.65
N PRO A 259 -28.35 -1.36 14.27
CA PRO A 259 -29.52 -0.87 13.54
C PRO A 259 -29.15 0.22 12.51
N GLY A 260 -29.58 0.04 11.26
CA GLY A 260 -29.32 0.97 10.16
C GLY A 260 -27.82 1.14 9.89
N THR A 261 -27.33 2.38 9.94
CA THR A 261 -25.92 2.71 9.66
C THR A 261 -25.03 2.73 10.91
N SER A 262 -25.58 2.38 12.07
CA SER A 262 -24.90 2.47 13.38
C SER A 262 -23.88 1.37 13.62
N GLY A 263 -22.91 1.66 14.49
CA GLY A 263 -21.77 0.78 14.75
C GLY A 263 -20.74 0.79 13.62
N ASN A 264 -19.57 0.23 13.91
CA ASN A 264 -18.48 0.07 12.96
C ASN A 264 -17.53 -1.01 13.47
N LEU A 265 -16.74 -1.56 12.55
CA LEU A 265 -15.79 -2.63 12.83
C LEU A 265 -14.45 -2.25 12.21
N SER A 266 -13.36 -2.73 12.82
CA SER A 266 -12.03 -2.63 12.23
C SER A 266 -11.17 -3.87 12.44
N VAL A 267 -10.21 -4.05 11.53
CA VAL A 267 -9.08 -4.97 11.66
C VAL A 267 -7.77 -4.25 11.36
N VAL A 268 -6.71 -4.62 12.08
CA VAL A 268 -5.35 -4.13 11.83
C VAL A 268 -4.76 -4.88 10.64
N LEU A 269 -4.25 -4.12 9.67
CA LEU A 269 -3.56 -4.65 8.48
C LEU A 269 -2.04 -4.66 8.71
N ASP A 270 -1.50 -3.54 9.21
CA ASP A 270 -0.07 -3.35 9.50
C ASP A 270 0.09 -2.67 10.87
N ARG A 271 1.23 -2.89 11.53
CA ARG A 271 1.55 -2.28 12.84
C ARG A 271 2.56 -1.15 12.74
N ASP A 272 3.41 -1.15 11.72
CA ASP A 272 4.46 -0.16 11.53
C ASP A 272 4.63 0.18 10.03
N PRO A 273 4.02 1.28 9.56
CA PRO A 273 3.09 2.15 10.29
C PRO A 273 1.77 1.43 10.61
N LEU A 274 1.07 1.85 11.67
CA LEU A 274 -0.24 1.30 12.02
C LEU A 274 -1.26 1.63 10.93
N ARG A 275 -1.86 0.59 10.35
CA ARG A 275 -2.94 0.69 9.35
C ARG A 275 -4.09 -0.22 9.72
N LEU A 276 -5.31 0.28 9.58
CA LEU A 276 -6.52 -0.48 9.86
C LEU A 276 -7.45 -0.44 8.65
N ALA A 277 -8.14 -1.54 8.36
CA ALA A 277 -9.36 -1.50 7.57
C ALA A 277 -10.54 -1.20 8.51
N VAL A 278 -11.34 -0.19 8.19
CA VAL A 278 -12.51 0.23 8.96
C VAL A 278 -13.74 0.24 8.05
N THR A 279 -14.89 -0.22 8.54
CA THR A 279 -16.15 -0.16 7.78
C THR A 279 -16.49 1.28 7.38
N ALA A 280 -16.96 1.47 6.14
CA ALA A 280 -17.32 2.78 5.61
C ALA A 280 -18.49 3.44 6.37
N SER A 281 -18.49 4.77 6.38
CA SER A 281 -19.56 5.57 6.97
C SER A 281 -20.84 5.55 6.11
N GLY A 282 -22.00 5.72 6.74
CA GLY A 282 -23.28 5.92 6.03
C GLY A 282 -23.87 4.71 5.30
N VAL A 283 -23.20 3.55 5.32
CA VAL A 283 -23.71 2.30 4.74
C VAL A 283 -24.38 1.45 5.82
N ASP A 284 -25.51 0.81 5.46
CA ASP A 284 -26.19 -0.16 6.33
C ASP A 284 -25.24 -1.33 6.64
N LYS A 285 -25.07 -1.63 7.93
CA LYS A 285 -24.09 -2.64 8.38
C LYS A 285 -24.50 -4.07 8.03
N GLY A 286 -25.79 -4.30 7.74
CA GLY A 286 -26.29 -5.57 7.22
C GLY A 286 -26.00 -5.80 5.74
N GLU A 287 -25.70 -4.75 4.98
CA GLU A 287 -25.57 -4.78 3.51
C GLU A 287 -24.15 -4.51 3.00
N LEU A 288 -23.17 -4.41 3.91
CA LEU A 288 -21.78 -4.18 3.54
C LEU A 288 -21.26 -5.25 2.58
N THR A 289 -20.46 -4.81 1.62
CA THR A 289 -19.68 -5.65 0.71
C THR A 289 -18.19 -5.56 1.04
N ALA A 290 -17.38 -6.37 0.36
CA ALA A 290 -15.93 -6.37 0.54
C ALA A 290 -15.25 -5.02 0.23
N THR A 291 -15.92 -4.14 -0.50
CA THR A 291 -15.40 -2.82 -0.90
C THR A 291 -15.90 -1.69 -0.01
N ASP A 292 -16.83 -1.94 0.92
CA ASP A 292 -17.38 -0.92 1.82
C ASP A 292 -16.50 -0.75 3.08
N VAL A 293 -15.19 -0.65 2.83
CA VAL A 293 -14.15 -0.46 3.85
C VAL A 293 -13.14 0.58 3.38
N VAL A 294 -12.60 1.30 4.35
CA VAL A 294 -11.60 2.35 4.16
C VAL A 294 -10.37 2.00 4.99
N MET A 295 -9.20 2.08 4.38
CA MET A 295 -7.94 1.97 5.10
C MET A 295 -7.64 3.31 5.79
N VAL A 296 -7.32 3.26 7.08
CA VAL A 296 -6.95 4.43 7.88
C VAL A 296 -5.59 4.25 8.56
N ASP A 297 -4.96 5.36 8.91
CA ASP A 297 -3.70 5.40 9.66
C ASP A 297 -3.89 5.31 11.19
N ALA A 298 -2.79 5.56 11.93
CA ALA A 298 -2.76 5.55 13.40
C ALA A 298 -3.63 6.63 14.07
N TYR A 299 -4.11 7.62 13.31
CA TYR A 299 -4.95 8.70 13.77
C TYR A 299 -6.41 8.54 13.32
N GLY A 300 -6.70 7.53 12.48
CA GLY A 300 -8.01 7.31 11.89
C GLY A 300 -8.25 8.11 10.61
N GLU A 301 -7.21 8.74 10.05
CA GLU A 301 -7.29 9.48 8.79
C GLU A 301 -7.23 8.51 7.60
N PRO A 302 -8.01 8.75 6.53
CA PRO A 302 -8.06 7.85 5.39
C PRO A 302 -6.75 7.86 4.60
N VAL A 303 -6.21 6.66 4.35
CA VAL A 303 -5.06 6.42 3.46
C VAL A 303 -5.46 5.73 2.15
N SER A 304 -6.71 5.30 2.03
CA SER A 304 -7.33 4.83 0.79
C SER A 304 -8.54 5.68 0.43
N ALA A 305 -9.08 5.50 -0.78
CA ALA A 305 -10.33 6.13 -1.19
C ALA A 305 -11.50 5.74 -0.27
N GLY A 306 -12.44 6.67 -0.09
CA GLY A 306 -13.64 6.51 0.72
C GLY A 306 -13.67 7.41 1.96
N VAL A 307 -14.82 7.41 2.65
CA VAL A 307 -14.99 8.15 3.91
C VAL A 307 -15.07 7.14 5.06
N PRO A 308 -14.08 7.13 5.97
CA PRO A 308 -14.09 6.19 7.09
C PRO A 308 -15.22 6.56 8.07
N SER A 309 -15.54 5.63 8.97
CA SER A 309 -16.47 5.95 10.07
C SER A 309 -15.92 7.09 10.92
N ALA A 310 -16.80 7.93 11.48
CA ALA A 310 -16.43 9.05 12.34
C ALA A 310 -15.60 8.62 13.57
N GLU A 311 -15.73 7.36 13.99
CA GLU A 311 -15.04 6.80 15.16
C GLU A 311 -13.75 6.06 14.81
N ALA A 312 -13.29 6.14 13.56
CA ALA A 312 -12.05 5.50 13.10
C ALA A 312 -10.85 5.86 13.98
N GLY A 313 -10.77 7.11 14.47
CA GLY A 313 -9.73 7.54 15.39
C GLY A 313 -9.73 6.78 16.72
N LEU A 314 -10.91 6.43 17.27
CA LEU A 314 -11.00 5.61 18.48
C LEU A 314 -10.62 4.15 18.21
N HIS A 315 -10.98 3.60 17.05
CA HIS A 315 -10.50 2.28 16.62
C HIS A 315 -8.97 2.22 16.53
N ALA A 316 -8.35 3.23 15.90
CA ALA A 316 -6.90 3.33 15.80
C ALA A 316 -6.24 3.47 17.18
N ARG A 317 -6.83 4.28 18.07
CA ARG A 317 -6.37 4.45 19.46
C ARG A 317 -6.44 3.13 20.25
N ILE A 318 -7.55 2.41 20.18
CA ILE A 318 -7.71 1.11 20.84
C ILE A 318 -6.70 0.11 20.29
N ALA A 319 -6.53 0.05 18.96
CA ALA A 319 -5.56 -0.85 18.34
C ALA A 319 -4.12 -0.56 18.79
N ALA A 320 -3.73 0.72 18.89
CA ALA A 320 -2.41 1.14 19.33
C ALA A 320 -2.18 0.83 20.82
N VAL A 321 -3.05 1.30 21.71
CA VAL A 321 -2.88 1.21 23.17
C VAL A 321 -3.07 -0.23 23.66
N ALA A 322 -4.11 -0.92 23.18
CA ALA A 322 -4.46 -2.25 23.66
C ALA A 322 -3.74 -3.38 22.93
N GLY A 323 -2.99 -3.09 21.87
CA GLY A 323 -2.43 -4.12 20.98
C GLY A 323 -3.52 -4.94 20.28
N ALA A 324 -4.72 -4.40 20.10
CA ALA A 324 -5.84 -5.12 19.46
C ALA A 324 -5.57 -5.35 17.97
N GLY A 325 -5.86 -6.56 17.48
CA GLY A 325 -5.87 -6.86 16.04
C GLY A 325 -7.23 -6.65 15.39
N ALA A 326 -8.31 -6.59 16.17
CA ALA A 326 -9.64 -6.18 15.72
C ALA A 326 -10.39 -5.44 16.82
N VAL A 327 -11.25 -4.51 16.41
CA VAL A 327 -12.12 -3.74 17.31
C VAL A 327 -13.53 -3.76 16.73
N VAL A 328 -14.51 -4.09 17.58
CA VAL A 328 -15.93 -4.10 17.22
C VAL A 328 -16.67 -3.09 18.07
N HIS A 329 -17.46 -2.24 17.43
CA HIS A 329 -18.34 -1.31 18.09
C HIS A 329 -19.79 -1.61 17.70
N VAL A 330 -20.62 -1.87 18.71
CA VAL A 330 -22.04 -2.17 18.49
C VAL A 330 -22.92 -1.39 19.45
N HIS A 331 -24.18 -1.22 19.07
CA HIS A 331 -25.21 -0.49 19.80
C HIS A 331 -26.18 -1.49 20.46
N ALA A 332 -25.62 -2.51 21.11
CA ALA A 332 -26.40 -3.49 21.87
C ALA A 332 -27.06 -2.82 23.09
N LEU A 333 -28.33 -3.17 23.36
CA LEU A 333 -29.12 -2.49 24.40
C LEU A 333 -28.59 -2.72 25.82
N ALA A 334 -28.10 -3.93 26.13
CA ALA A 334 -27.64 -4.26 27.48
C ALA A 334 -26.45 -3.39 27.94
N PRO A 335 -25.38 -3.19 27.15
CA PRO A 335 -24.35 -2.20 27.48
C PRO A 335 -24.86 -0.79 27.74
N VAL A 336 -25.79 -0.31 26.91
CA VAL A 336 -26.34 1.04 27.07
C VAL A 336 -27.13 1.18 28.38
N LEU A 337 -27.99 0.21 28.69
CA LEU A 337 -28.75 0.20 29.94
C LEU A 337 -27.84 0.02 31.17
N ALA A 338 -26.79 -0.78 31.06
CA ALA A 338 -25.84 -0.98 32.15
C ALA A 338 -25.07 0.31 32.46
N ALA A 339 -24.67 1.09 31.45
CA ALA A 339 -24.06 2.40 31.66
C ALA A 339 -25.01 3.43 32.30
N GLU A 340 -26.31 3.37 32.00
CA GLU A 340 -27.32 4.22 32.68
C GLU A 340 -27.45 3.88 34.17
N ARG A 341 -27.40 2.58 34.51
CA ARG A 341 -27.51 2.13 35.90
C ARG A 341 -26.22 2.29 36.71
N TRP A 342 -25.07 2.08 36.08
CA TRP A 342 -23.75 2.10 36.71
C TRP A 342 -22.79 3.02 35.95
N PRO A 343 -22.92 4.36 36.09
CA PRO A 343 -22.13 5.32 35.32
C PRO A 343 -20.63 5.29 35.62
N ASP A 344 -20.23 4.81 36.81
CA ASP A 344 -18.83 4.69 37.22
C ASP A 344 -18.16 3.37 36.79
N GLY A 345 -18.90 2.50 36.10
CA GLY A 345 -18.43 1.20 35.62
C GLY A 345 -19.27 0.03 36.15
N VAL A 346 -19.33 -1.04 35.35
CA VAL A 346 -20.15 -2.22 35.67
C VAL A 346 -19.27 -3.28 36.33
N ARG A 347 -19.44 -3.50 37.63
CA ARG A 347 -18.75 -4.55 38.37
C ARG A 347 -19.43 -5.91 38.14
N LEU A 348 -18.65 -6.90 37.72
CA LEU A 348 -19.07 -8.26 37.45
C LEU A 348 -18.18 -9.24 38.23
N SER A 349 -18.77 -10.26 38.84
CA SER A 349 -18.04 -11.28 39.59
C SER A 349 -18.81 -12.62 39.57
N GLY A 350 -18.13 -13.73 39.86
CA GLY A 350 -18.78 -15.01 40.18
C GLY A 350 -19.54 -15.72 39.06
N LEU A 351 -19.32 -15.36 37.79
CA LEU A 351 -20.04 -15.91 36.64
C LEU A 351 -19.11 -16.66 35.67
N GLU A 352 -19.51 -17.87 35.24
CA GLU A 352 -18.72 -18.70 34.32
C GLU A 352 -18.43 -18.01 32.98
N MET A 353 -19.33 -17.14 32.52
CA MET A 353 -19.15 -16.37 31.27
C MET A 353 -18.03 -15.33 31.33
N LEU A 354 -17.48 -15.02 32.51
CA LEU A 354 -16.29 -14.16 32.66
C LEU A 354 -15.05 -14.71 31.95
N LYS A 355 -14.96 -16.03 31.76
CA LYS A 355 -13.89 -16.67 30.98
C LYS A 355 -13.85 -16.15 29.53
N GLY A 356 -15.01 -15.81 28.96
CA GLY A 356 -15.13 -15.28 27.62
C GLY A 356 -14.48 -13.90 27.43
N VAL A 357 -14.33 -13.14 28.51
CA VAL A 357 -13.64 -11.84 28.53
C VAL A 357 -12.23 -11.92 29.13
N GLY A 358 -11.70 -13.14 29.31
CA GLY A 358 -10.32 -13.38 29.79
C GLY A 358 -10.17 -13.36 31.31
N ARG A 359 -11.25 -13.58 32.06
CA ARG A 359 -11.27 -13.55 33.53
C ARG A 359 -11.54 -14.92 34.16
N GLY A 360 -11.13 -15.08 35.40
CA GLY A 360 -11.51 -16.22 36.23
C GLY A 360 -12.99 -16.20 36.57
N ALA A 361 -13.62 -17.38 36.68
CA ALA A 361 -15.02 -17.48 37.10
C ALA A 361 -15.22 -17.33 38.62
N HIS A 362 -14.17 -17.54 39.41
CA HIS A 362 -14.18 -17.48 40.87
C HIS A 362 -13.13 -16.47 41.36
N ASP A 363 -13.52 -15.64 42.34
CA ASP A 363 -12.65 -14.68 43.05
C ASP A 363 -11.88 -13.68 42.15
N ASP A 364 -12.34 -13.42 40.93
CA ASP A 364 -11.76 -12.46 39.97
C ASP A 364 -12.81 -11.41 39.56
N PRO A 365 -13.11 -10.42 40.43
CA PRO A 365 -14.03 -9.35 40.09
C PRO A 365 -13.44 -8.44 38.99
N VAL A 366 -14.24 -8.14 37.99
CA VAL A 366 -13.87 -7.23 36.89
C VAL A 366 -14.83 -6.06 36.83
N THR A 367 -14.31 -4.85 36.63
CA THR A 367 -15.12 -3.67 36.33
C THR A 367 -14.97 -3.34 34.86
N ILE A 368 -16.08 -3.37 34.13
CA ILE A 368 -16.14 -2.89 32.74
C ILE A 368 -16.24 -1.36 32.79
N PRO A 369 -15.28 -0.63 32.21
CA PRO A 369 -15.27 0.82 32.29
C PRO A 369 -16.42 1.43 31.48
N VAL A 370 -17.03 2.46 32.05
CA VAL A 370 -18.02 3.32 31.39
C VAL A 370 -17.40 4.71 31.27
N ILE A 371 -17.46 5.30 30.08
CA ILE A 371 -17.05 6.69 29.85
C ILE A 371 -18.21 7.50 29.28
N ALA A 372 -18.22 8.80 29.55
CA ALA A 372 -19.21 9.72 28.99
C ALA A 372 -19.08 9.80 27.46
N ASN A 373 -20.21 9.85 26.77
CA ASN A 373 -20.23 10.11 25.34
C ASN A 373 -19.87 11.58 25.05
N GLY A 374 -19.20 11.81 23.93
CA GLY A 374 -18.80 13.13 23.45
C GLY A 374 -18.71 13.15 21.94
N GLN A 375 -18.89 14.34 21.35
CA GLN A 375 -18.71 14.55 19.91
C GLN A 375 -17.23 14.70 19.51
N ASP A 376 -16.35 14.89 20.50
CA ASP A 376 -14.91 14.98 20.31
C ASP A 376 -14.28 13.59 20.46
N MET A 377 -13.88 12.99 19.33
CA MET A 377 -13.24 11.67 19.30
C MET A 377 -11.85 11.66 19.94
N GLY A 378 -11.15 12.79 19.93
CA GLY A 378 -9.85 12.93 20.61
C GLY A 378 -10.04 12.84 22.13
N ALA A 379 -10.99 13.60 22.67
CA ALA A 379 -11.32 13.56 24.10
C ALA A 379 -11.83 12.17 24.54
N LEU A 380 -12.59 11.47 23.68
CA LEU A 380 -13.06 10.11 23.92
C LEU A 380 -11.89 9.11 23.94
N GLY A 381 -10.95 9.24 23.01
CA GLY A 381 -9.71 8.48 22.97
C GLY A 381 -8.85 8.70 24.22
N ASP A 382 -8.68 9.94 24.67
CA ASP A 382 -7.94 10.25 25.90
C ASP A 382 -8.63 9.67 27.15
N ALA A 383 -9.97 9.66 27.18
CA ALA A 383 -10.73 9.06 28.26
C ALA A 383 -10.57 7.54 28.30
N PHE A 384 -10.60 6.88 27.14
CA PHE A 384 -10.26 5.46 27.01
C PHE A 384 -8.85 5.18 27.52
N GLU A 385 -7.85 5.95 27.09
CA GLU A 385 -6.44 5.71 27.44
C GLU A 385 -6.20 5.89 28.95
N ARG A 386 -6.79 6.92 29.58
CA ARG A 386 -6.73 7.11 31.03
C ARG A 386 -7.35 5.96 31.83
N GLY A 387 -8.43 5.38 31.31
CA GLY A 387 -9.13 4.25 31.93
C GLY A 387 -8.63 2.87 31.48
N PHE A 388 -7.63 2.82 30.59
CA PHE A 388 -7.25 1.58 29.92
C PHE A 388 -6.70 0.56 30.91
N ARG A 389 -7.18 -0.67 30.73
CA ARG A 389 -6.78 -1.84 31.50
C ARG A 389 -6.57 -2.99 30.53
N SER A 390 -5.35 -3.50 30.47
CA SER A 390 -4.97 -4.60 29.56
C SER A 390 -5.73 -5.89 29.80
N ASP A 391 -6.27 -6.06 31.01
CA ASP A 391 -7.05 -7.20 31.45
C ASP A 391 -8.58 -7.01 31.20
N VAL A 392 -9.04 -5.85 30.72
CA VAL A 392 -10.46 -5.59 30.38
C VAL A 392 -10.58 -5.27 28.90
N PRO A 393 -10.97 -6.22 28.03
CA PRO A 393 -11.00 -6.00 26.58
C PRO A 393 -12.27 -5.31 26.08
N ALA A 394 -12.83 -4.40 26.88
CA ALA A 394 -14.09 -3.72 26.59
C ALA A 394 -14.17 -2.32 27.20
N LEU A 395 -14.94 -1.45 26.55
CA LEU A 395 -15.25 -0.09 26.97
C LEU A 395 -16.70 0.22 26.62
N ILE A 396 -17.49 0.68 27.58
CA ILE A 396 -18.85 1.16 27.32
C ILE A 396 -18.81 2.68 27.20
N VAL A 397 -19.40 3.22 26.14
CA VAL A 397 -19.63 4.65 25.98
C VAL A 397 -21.10 4.92 26.30
N ALA A 398 -21.35 5.65 27.38
CA ALA A 398 -22.69 5.86 27.93
C ALA A 398 -23.64 6.45 26.87
N ARG A 399 -24.87 5.93 26.76
CA ARG A 399 -25.86 6.37 25.75
C ARG A 399 -25.41 6.23 24.30
N HIS A 400 -24.42 5.39 24.04
CA HIS A 400 -23.88 5.20 22.70
C HIS A 400 -23.79 3.72 22.34
N GLY A 401 -22.97 2.97 23.07
CA GLY A 401 -22.74 1.56 22.76
C GLY A 401 -21.51 1.02 23.47
N VAL A 402 -20.96 -0.06 22.92
CA VAL A 402 -19.79 -0.74 23.49
C VAL A 402 -18.73 -0.96 22.43
N TYR A 403 -17.47 -0.76 22.82
CA TYR A 403 -16.30 -1.19 22.08
C TYR A 403 -15.73 -2.43 22.75
N VAL A 404 -15.47 -3.45 21.95
CA VAL A 404 -14.81 -4.69 22.39
C VAL A 404 -13.70 -5.00 21.41
N TRP A 405 -12.57 -5.50 21.90
CA TRP A 405 -11.43 -5.78 21.04
C TRP A 405 -10.82 -7.15 21.29
N GLY A 406 -10.06 -7.63 20.31
CA GLY A 406 -9.43 -8.95 20.30
C GLY A 406 -8.17 -8.99 19.45
N ALA A 407 -7.46 -10.11 19.51
CA ALA A 407 -6.35 -10.41 18.59
C ALA A 407 -6.84 -10.53 17.14
N ASP A 408 -8.10 -10.93 16.95
CA ASP A 408 -8.79 -11.03 15.67
C ASP A 408 -10.31 -10.78 15.86
N LEU A 409 -11.07 -10.72 14.75
CA LEU A 409 -12.52 -10.52 14.78
C LEU A 409 -13.26 -11.63 15.54
N ARG A 410 -12.77 -12.87 15.50
CA ARG A 410 -13.39 -14.01 16.18
C ARG A 410 -13.31 -13.82 17.70
N GLN A 411 -12.15 -13.45 18.22
CA GLN A 411 -11.98 -13.20 19.65
C GLN A 411 -12.77 -11.97 20.09
N ALA A 412 -12.75 -10.89 19.31
CA ALA A 412 -13.56 -9.70 19.60
C ALA A 412 -15.06 -10.04 19.66
N ARG A 413 -15.56 -10.86 18.72
CA ARG A 413 -16.94 -11.39 18.74
C ARG A 413 -17.25 -12.17 20.01
N HIS A 414 -16.44 -13.18 20.34
CA HIS A 414 -16.72 -14.02 21.51
C HIS A 414 -16.74 -13.21 22.81
N ARG A 415 -15.82 -12.24 22.94
CA ARG A 415 -15.78 -11.31 24.07
C ARG A 415 -17.05 -10.46 24.13
N LEU A 416 -17.50 -9.94 22.99
CA LEU A 416 -18.70 -9.11 22.89
C LEU A 416 -19.96 -9.92 23.27
N GLU A 417 -20.12 -11.13 22.73
CA GLU A 417 -21.26 -12.00 23.04
C GLU A 417 -21.32 -12.38 24.53
N CYS A 418 -20.17 -12.72 25.14
CA CYS A 418 -20.11 -13.02 26.57
C CYS A 418 -20.40 -11.78 27.42
N LEU A 419 -19.83 -10.63 27.06
CA LEU A 419 -20.08 -9.37 27.75
C LEU A 419 -21.56 -8.99 27.69
N GLU A 420 -22.18 -9.08 26.51
CA GLU A 420 -23.59 -8.77 26.31
C GLU A 420 -24.48 -9.64 27.20
N TRP A 421 -24.20 -10.94 27.26
CA TRP A 421 -24.88 -11.87 28.17
C TRP A 421 -24.68 -11.50 29.65
N LEU A 422 -23.45 -11.23 30.06
CA LEU A 422 -23.11 -10.85 31.44
C LEU A 422 -23.87 -9.59 31.88
N LEU A 423 -23.94 -8.58 31.01
CA LEU A 423 -24.63 -7.33 31.28
C LEU A 423 -26.15 -7.52 31.32
N ARG A 424 -26.73 -8.35 30.44
CA ARG A 424 -28.15 -8.75 30.54
C ARG A 424 -28.45 -9.42 31.88
N PHE A 425 -27.60 -10.35 32.30
CA PHE A 425 -27.75 -11.04 33.58
C PHE A 425 -27.69 -10.06 34.75
N ALA A 426 -26.67 -9.19 34.79
CA ALA A 426 -26.52 -8.18 35.85
C ALA A 426 -27.74 -7.25 35.91
N LEU A 427 -28.22 -6.75 34.77
CA LEU A 427 -29.39 -5.89 34.70
C LEU A 427 -30.68 -6.56 35.20
N ALA A 428 -30.84 -7.86 34.91
CA ALA A 428 -32.03 -8.63 35.29
C ALA A 428 -32.03 -9.09 36.75
N THR A 429 -30.86 -9.19 37.39
CA THR A 429 -30.71 -9.77 38.73
C THR A 429 -30.41 -8.75 39.82
N THR A 430 -29.90 -7.57 39.45
CA THR A 430 -29.63 -6.50 40.40
C THR A 430 -30.88 -5.63 40.57
N ASN A 431 -31.51 -5.70 41.74
CA ASN A 431 -32.50 -4.71 42.16
C ASN A 431 -31.80 -3.39 42.48
N ASP A 432 -32.51 -2.25 42.41
CA ASP A 432 -32.01 -0.89 42.73
C ASP A 432 -31.67 -0.69 44.22
N ASP A 433 -31.24 -1.74 44.94
CA ASP A 433 -30.81 -1.66 46.33
C ASP A 433 -29.30 -1.34 46.39
N PRO A 434 -28.91 -0.11 46.75
CA PRO A 434 -27.52 0.35 46.70
C PRO A 434 -26.58 -0.32 47.71
N THR A 435 -27.06 -1.33 48.46
CA THR A 435 -26.30 -1.99 49.53
C THR A 435 -25.83 -3.41 49.20
N LYS A 436 -26.17 -3.97 48.02
CA LYS A 436 -25.65 -5.28 47.59
C LYS A 436 -24.52 -5.12 46.58
N GLU A 437 -23.29 -5.42 47.00
CA GLU A 437 -22.20 -5.73 46.06
C GLU A 437 -22.51 -7.05 45.33
N LEU A 438 -22.17 -7.09 44.02
CA LEU A 438 -22.37 -8.22 43.10
C LEU A 438 -21.32 -9.31 43.24
#